data_AF-X1IYD7-F1
#
_entry.id   AF-X1IYD7-F1
#
_cell.length_a   1.000
_cell.length_b   1.000
_cell.length_c   1.000
_cell.angle_alpha   90.00
_cell.angle_beta   90.00
_cell.angle_gamma   90.00
#
_symmetry.space_group_name_H-M   'P 1'
#
loop_
_entity.id
_entity.type
_entity.pdbx_description
1 polymer ?
#
loop_
_entity_poly.entity_id
_entity_poly.type
_entity_poly.pdbx_seq_one_letter_code
_entity_poly.pdbx_strand_id
1 'polypeptide(L)'
;EDIVFLRGMVLSMIIDLELKVNEFFANYFKIHPKLITHFHNYMLENKYNSLAGKKSTLSKILKENKIEKEFEGLVSQIDKLAQDRNLIAHCKTDPAKRNILICMGDKEEFSKKRINSIIEKANKASDHLDALIKKYA
;
A
#
# COMPACT_ATOMS: atom_id res chain seq x y z
N GLU A 1 -23.11 -10.12 2.55
CA GLU A 1 -22.16 -9.83 3.66
C GLU A 1 -20.72 -9.70 3.19
N ASP A 2 -20.32 -10.37 2.10
CA ASP A 2 -18.92 -10.38 1.63
C ASP A 2 -18.28 -9.03 1.28
N ILE A 3 -19.02 -8.05 0.74
CA ILE A 3 -18.38 -6.86 0.16
C ILE A 3 -17.77 -5.94 1.23
N VAL A 4 -18.42 -5.82 2.39
CA VAL A 4 -17.90 -5.03 3.52
C VAL A 4 -16.67 -5.71 4.12
N PHE A 5 -16.71 -7.03 4.25
CA PHE A 5 -15.58 -7.83 4.71
C PHE A 5 -14.38 -7.73 3.75
N LEU A 6 -14.60 -7.94 2.45
CA LEU A 6 -13.56 -7.83 1.42
C LEU A 6 -12.98 -6.41 1.34
N ARG A 7 -13.81 -5.38 1.52
CA ARG A 7 -13.36 -3.99 1.67
C ARG A 7 -12.43 -3.84 2.88
N GLY A 8 -12.82 -4.35 4.04
CA GLY A 8 -11.99 -4.32 5.25
C GLY A 8 -10.66 -5.04 5.03
N MET A 9 -10.69 -6.23 4.45
CA MET A 9 -9.50 -7.03 4.15
C MET A 9 -8.52 -6.31 3.20
N VAL A 10 -9.02 -5.76 2.09
CA VAL A 10 -8.17 -5.03 1.14
C VAL A 10 -7.55 -3.78 1.78
N LEU A 11 -8.33 -3.05 2.59
CA LEU A 11 -7.81 -1.89 3.32
C LEU A 11 -6.69 -2.28 4.29
N SER A 12 -6.88 -3.34 5.07
CA SER A 12 -5.85 -3.85 5.99
C SER A 12 -4.58 -4.25 5.24
N MET A 13 -4.68 -5.04 4.17
CA MET A 13 -3.51 -5.46 3.38
C MET A 13 -2.70 -4.28 2.84
N ILE A 14 -3.38 -3.22 2.39
CA ILE A 14 -2.69 -2.04 1.86
C ILE A 14 -2.01 -1.27 3.00
N ILE A 15 -2.66 -1.12 4.15
CA ILE A 15 -2.05 -0.51 5.34
C ILE A 15 -0.79 -1.26 5.76
N ASP A 16 -0.83 -2.59 5.78
CA ASP A 16 0.32 -3.43 6.12
C ASP A 16 1.49 -3.22 5.15
N LEU A 17 1.21 -3.03 3.85
CA LEU A 17 2.25 -2.65 2.88
C LEU A 17 2.85 -1.28 3.19
N GLU A 18 2.05 -0.29 3.59
CA GLU A 18 2.57 1.03 3.97
C GLU A 18 3.49 0.92 5.21
N LEU A 19 3.16 0.04 6.15
CA LEU A 19 3.98 -0.22 7.34
C LEU A 19 5.31 -0.91 6.97
N LYS A 20 5.28 -1.90 6.08
CA LYS A 20 6.51 -2.55 5.56
C LYS A 20 7.43 -1.58 4.83
N VAL A 21 6.87 -0.63 4.07
CA VAL A 21 7.69 0.45 3.46
C VAL A 21 8.38 1.29 4.52
N ASN A 22 7.71 1.59 5.64
CA ASN A 22 8.31 2.35 6.74
C ASN A 22 9.42 1.54 7.43
N GLU A 23 9.18 0.25 7.66
CA GLU A 23 10.17 -0.67 8.23
C GLU A 23 11.41 -0.75 7.34
N PHE A 24 11.23 -0.92 6.04
CA PHE A 24 12.32 -0.88 5.07
C PHE A 24 13.13 0.42 5.19
N PHE A 25 12.47 1.58 5.27
CA PHE A 25 13.18 2.86 5.45
C PHE A 25 13.91 2.95 6.79
N ALA A 26 13.30 2.48 7.87
CA ALA A 26 13.94 2.47 9.19
C ALA A 26 15.24 1.66 9.15
N ASN A 27 15.22 0.49 8.49
CA ASN A 27 16.40 -0.36 8.33
C ASN A 27 17.42 0.27 7.39
N TYR A 28 16.98 0.75 6.22
CA TYR A 28 17.86 1.37 5.21
C TYR A 28 18.61 2.59 5.77
N PHE A 29 17.91 3.47 6.50
CA PHE A 29 18.51 4.65 7.13
C PHE A 29 19.17 4.34 8.48
N LYS A 30 19.18 3.07 8.92
CA LYS A 30 19.76 2.62 10.20
C LYS A 30 19.25 3.44 11.39
N ILE A 31 17.94 3.68 11.41
CA ILE A 31 17.29 4.43 12.48
C ILE A 31 17.50 3.68 13.80
N HIS A 32 17.99 4.40 14.81
CA HIS A 32 18.25 3.81 16.12
C HIS A 32 16.95 3.22 16.71
N PRO A 33 16.96 2.02 17.33
CA PRO A 33 15.74 1.36 17.83
C PRO A 33 14.85 2.22 18.72
N LYS A 34 15.48 3.03 19.59
CA LYS A 34 14.79 4.00 20.47
C LYS A 34 14.02 5.11 19.72
N LEU A 35 14.35 5.36 18.45
CA LEU A 35 13.77 6.39 17.61
C LEU A 35 12.81 5.83 16.55
N ILE A 36 12.70 4.50 16.41
CA ILE A 36 11.86 3.87 15.37
C ILE A 36 10.41 4.32 15.48
N THR A 37 9.82 4.32 16.68
CA THR A 37 8.43 4.77 16.89
C THR A 37 8.24 6.23 16.48
N HIS A 38 9.19 7.11 16.86
CA HIS A 38 9.15 8.52 16.45
C HIS A 38 9.30 8.69 14.94
N PHE A 39 10.18 7.90 14.31
CA PHE A 39 10.37 7.90 12.87
C PHE A 39 9.12 7.41 12.13
N HIS A 40 8.51 6.30 12.56
CA HIS A 40 7.26 5.79 11.99
C HIS A 40 6.13 6.81 12.13
N ASN A 41 5.95 7.40 13.32
CA ASN A 41 4.94 8.42 13.54
C ASN A 41 5.21 9.65 12.65
N TYR A 42 6.45 10.10 12.55
CA TYR A 42 6.82 11.20 11.64
C TYR A 42 6.51 10.85 10.17
N MET A 43 6.79 9.62 9.74
CA MET A 43 6.52 9.15 8.37
C MET A 43 5.03 8.87 8.10
N LEU A 44 4.20 8.67 9.13
CA LEU A 44 2.76 8.41 9.05
C LEU A 44 1.92 9.69 9.22
N GLU A 45 2.31 10.57 10.15
CA GLU A 45 1.57 11.78 10.54
C GLU A 45 1.89 12.98 9.65
N ASN A 46 3.02 12.95 8.94
CA ASN A 46 3.40 14.05 8.07
C ASN A 46 2.54 14.04 6.80
N LYS A 47 1.48 14.86 6.78
CA LYS A 47 0.62 15.12 5.61
C LYS A 47 1.41 15.48 4.34
N TYR A 48 2.63 16.02 4.48
CA TYR A 48 3.50 16.36 3.35
C TYR A 48 4.30 15.16 2.81
N ASN A 49 4.56 14.15 3.64
CA ASN A 49 5.13 12.85 3.24
C ASN A 49 4.01 11.82 3.02
N SER A 50 3.09 12.16 2.12
CA SER A 50 2.09 11.22 1.63
C SER A 50 2.73 9.93 1.08
N LEU A 51 1.92 8.92 0.78
CA LEU A 51 2.41 7.71 0.11
C LEU A 51 3.22 7.99 -1.17
N ALA A 52 2.95 9.12 -1.84
CA ALA A 52 3.74 9.59 -2.98
C ALA A 52 5.18 10.00 -2.60
N GLY A 53 5.40 10.56 -1.41
CA GLY A 53 6.73 10.83 -0.87
C GLY A 53 7.50 9.54 -0.62
N LYS A 54 6.84 8.55 0.00
CA LYS A 54 7.43 7.20 0.21
C LYS A 54 7.77 6.53 -1.11
N LYS A 55 6.90 6.62 -2.12
CA LYS A 55 7.13 6.13 -3.48
C LYS A 55 8.39 6.75 -4.12
N SER A 56 8.53 8.08 -4.01
CA SER A 56 9.70 8.81 -4.55
C SER A 56 11.00 8.36 -3.87
N THR A 57 11.00 8.28 -2.54
CA THR A 57 12.14 7.80 -1.75
C THR A 57 12.50 6.36 -2.12
N LEU A 58 11.52 5.45 -2.19
CA LEU A 58 11.74 4.06 -2.59
C LEU A 58 12.36 3.97 -4.00
N SER A 59 11.82 4.71 -4.96
CA SER A 59 12.37 4.73 -6.33
C SER A 59 13.81 5.23 -6.38
N LYS A 60 14.15 6.27 -5.62
CA LYS A 60 15.53 6.78 -5.52
C LYS A 60 16.47 5.73 -4.93
N ILE A 61 16.06 5.08 -3.84
CA ILE A 61 16.86 4.04 -3.20
C ILE A 61 17.12 2.89 -4.19
N LEU A 62 16.10 2.40 -4.89
CA LEU A 62 16.25 1.33 -5.89
C LEU A 62 17.23 1.71 -7.01
N LYS A 63 17.21 2.97 -7.46
CA LYS A 63 18.12 3.51 -8.49
C LYS A 63 19.54 3.65 -8.00
N GLU A 64 19.74 4.28 -6.85
CA GLU A 64 21.07 4.51 -6.25
C GLU A 64 21.78 3.18 -5.95
N ASN A 65 21.03 2.16 -5.53
CA ASN A 65 21.55 0.83 -5.25
C ASN A 65 21.64 -0.07 -6.50
N LYS A 66 21.22 0.42 -7.68
CA LYS A 66 21.23 -0.32 -8.97
C LYS A 66 20.41 -1.63 -8.96
N ILE A 67 19.35 -1.69 -8.17
CA ILE A 67 18.47 -2.87 -7.99
C ILE A 67 17.07 -2.66 -8.59
N GLU A 68 16.84 -1.58 -9.34
CA GLU A 68 15.54 -1.25 -9.92
C GLU A 68 14.96 -2.38 -10.80
N LYS A 69 15.82 -3.14 -11.49
CA LYS A 69 15.39 -4.32 -12.29
C LYS A 69 14.98 -5.52 -11.43
N GLU A 70 15.60 -5.73 -10.27
CA GLU A 70 15.24 -6.82 -9.35
C GLU A 70 13.84 -6.61 -8.77
N PHE A 71 13.45 -5.35 -8.59
CA PHE A 71 12.17 -4.94 -7.98
C PHE A 71 11.28 -4.20 -8.99
N GLU A 72 11.36 -4.59 -10.26
CA GLU A 72 10.61 -3.94 -11.32
C GLU A 72 9.10 -3.97 -11.04
N GLY A 73 8.47 -2.81 -11.18
CA GLY A 73 7.04 -2.66 -10.94
C GLY A 73 6.63 -2.54 -9.47
N LEU A 74 7.53 -2.70 -8.49
CA LEU A 74 7.18 -2.52 -7.07
C LEU A 74 6.58 -1.12 -6.80
N VAL A 75 7.28 -0.09 -7.27
CA VAL A 75 6.89 1.31 -7.08
C VAL A 75 5.55 1.62 -7.73
N SER A 76 5.27 1.05 -8.92
CA SER A 76 4.00 1.27 -9.62
C SER A 76 2.86 0.43 -9.04
N GLN A 77 3.16 -0.74 -8.46
CA GLN A 77 2.18 -1.57 -7.74
C GLN A 77 1.73 -0.89 -6.45
N ILE A 78 2.66 -0.38 -5.64
CA ILE A 78 2.33 0.37 -4.42
C ILE A 78 1.44 1.59 -4.75
N ASP A 79 1.76 2.30 -5.83
CA ASP A 79 0.98 3.45 -6.29
C ASP A 79 -0.45 3.08 -6.69
N LYS A 80 -0.61 2.00 -7.47
CA LYS A 80 -1.94 1.50 -7.85
C LYS A 80 -2.74 1.01 -6.65
N LEU A 81 -2.10 0.30 -5.72
CA LEU A 81 -2.72 -0.16 -4.49
C LEU A 81 -3.19 1.02 -3.63
N ALA A 82 -2.43 2.11 -3.57
CA ALA A 82 -2.85 3.34 -2.90
C ALA A 82 -4.12 3.96 -3.50
N GLN A 83 -4.18 4.00 -4.83
CA GLN A 83 -5.35 4.49 -5.56
C GLN A 83 -6.56 3.58 -5.31
N ASP A 84 -6.38 2.26 -5.39
CA ASP A 84 -7.42 1.27 -5.07
C ASP A 84 -7.88 1.41 -3.62
N ARG A 85 -6.98 1.66 -2.66
CA ARG A 85 -7.30 1.94 -1.24
C ARG A 85 -8.24 3.12 -1.12
N ASN A 86 -7.89 4.24 -1.75
CA ASN A 86 -8.67 5.47 -1.66
C ASN A 86 -10.06 5.26 -2.26
N LEU A 87 -10.13 4.63 -3.44
CA LEU A 87 -11.41 4.34 -4.06
C LEU A 87 -12.28 3.44 -3.17
N ILE A 88 -11.74 2.31 -2.70
CA ILE A 88 -12.44 1.36 -1.84
C ILE A 88 -12.83 1.98 -0.49
N ALA A 89 -12.01 2.87 0.08
CA ALA A 89 -12.34 3.60 1.30
C ALA A 89 -13.55 4.53 1.09
N HIS A 90 -13.69 5.14 -0.08
CA HIS A 90 -14.79 6.07 -0.41
C HIS A 90 -16.04 5.38 -0.98
N CYS A 91 -15.94 4.10 -1.32
CA CYS A 91 -17.09 3.28 -1.70
C CYS A 91 -18.07 3.08 -0.52
N LYS A 92 -19.36 3.36 -0.78
CA LYS A 92 -20.49 3.03 0.11
C LYS A 92 -21.35 1.96 -0.53
N THR A 93 -21.96 1.08 0.26
CA THR A 93 -22.94 0.13 -0.26
C THR A 93 -24.21 0.86 -0.74
N ASP A 94 -24.70 0.54 -1.95
CA ASP A 94 -25.99 1.03 -2.42
C ASP A 94 -27.11 0.47 -1.50
N PRO A 95 -28.00 1.32 -0.95
CA PRO A 95 -29.04 0.90 -0.02
C PRO A 95 -30.09 -0.02 -0.67
N ALA A 96 -30.27 0.04 -1.99
CA ALA A 96 -31.20 -0.81 -2.72
C ALA A 96 -30.55 -2.09 -3.28
N LYS A 97 -29.22 -2.10 -3.49
CA LYS A 97 -28.48 -3.24 -4.03
C LYS A 97 -27.19 -3.49 -3.26
N ARG A 98 -27.19 -4.52 -2.41
CA ARG A 98 -26.03 -4.91 -1.57
C ARG A 98 -24.73 -5.19 -2.34
N ASN A 99 -24.80 -5.40 -3.65
CA ASN A 99 -23.67 -5.78 -4.51
C ASN A 99 -23.00 -4.59 -5.21
N ILE A 100 -23.54 -3.38 -5.03
CA ILE A 100 -23.07 -2.17 -5.69
C ILE A 100 -22.34 -1.30 -4.67
N LEU A 101 -21.16 -0.84 -5.06
CA LEU A 101 -20.42 0.18 -4.33
C LEU A 101 -20.57 1.51 -5.07
N ILE A 102 -21.04 2.53 -4.37
CA ILE A 102 -21.15 3.89 -4.88
C ILE A 102 -19.91 4.65 -4.43
N CYS A 103 -19.13 5.14 -5.38
CA CYS A 103 -17.99 6.01 -5.12
C CYS A 103 -18.25 7.38 -5.75
N MET A 104 -18.25 8.44 -4.93
CA MET A 104 -18.34 9.84 -5.39
C MET A 104 -19.53 10.15 -6.33
N GLY A 105 -20.64 9.41 -6.21
CA GLY A 105 -21.84 9.58 -7.04
C GLY A 105 -21.94 8.61 -8.21
N ASP A 106 -20.82 7.96 -8.59
CA ASP A 106 -20.78 6.93 -9.61
C ASP A 106 -21.07 5.56 -9.00
N LYS A 107 -21.90 4.76 -9.68
CA LYS A 107 -22.21 3.38 -9.30
C LYS A 107 -21.17 2.46 -9.93
N GLU A 108 -20.28 1.91 -9.12
CA GLU A 108 -19.40 0.80 -9.53
C GLU A 108 -19.98 -0.52 -9.01
N GLU A 109 -20.18 -1.47 -9.92
CA GLU A 109 -20.51 -2.82 -9.51
C GLU A 109 -19.28 -3.50 -8.91
N PHE A 110 -19.46 -4.09 -7.73
CA PHE A 110 -18.35 -4.76 -7.06
C PHE A 110 -17.97 -6.03 -7.83
N SER A 111 -16.73 -6.09 -8.30
CA SER A 111 -16.21 -7.24 -9.05
C SER A 111 -15.26 -8.08 -8.21
N LYS A 112 -15.63 -9.33 -7.95
CA LYS A 112 -14.76 -10.32 -7.29
C LYS A 112 -13.42 -10.48 -8.01
N LYS A 113 -13.41 -10.40 -9.34
CA LYS A 113 -12.18 -10.45 -10.15
C LYS A 113 -11.25 -9.27 -9.83
N ARG A 114 -11.81 -8.07 -9.66
CA ARG A 114 -11.03 -6.87 -9.29
C ARG A 114 -10.38 -7.04 -7.93
N ILE A 115 -11.13 -7.53 -6.95
CA ILE A 115 -10.61 -7.78 -5.59
C ILE A 115 -9.48 -8.80 -5.59
N ASN A 116 -9.67 -9.93 -6.28
CA ASN A 116 -8.61 -10.92 -6.41
C ASN A 116 -7.35 -10.31 -7.05
N SER A 117 -7.50 -9.50 -8.10
CA SER A 117 -6.37 -8.79 -8.70
C SER A 117 -5.67 -7.83 -7.73
N ILE A 118 -6.41 -7.17 -6.84
CA ILE A 118 -5.83 -6.30 -5.80
C ILE A 118 -5.04 -7.14 -4.77
N ILE A 119 -5.60 -8.27 -4.32
CA ILE A 119 -4.95 -9.18 -3.37
C ILE A 119 -3.65 -9.74 -3.98
N GLU A 120 -3.68 -10.19 -5.23
CA GLU A 120 -2.49 -10.71 -5.93
C GLU A 120 -1.39 -9.65 -6.04
N LYS A 121 -1.75 -8.41 -6.40
CA LYS A 121 -0.80 -7.29 -6.46
C LYS A 121 -0.24 -6.97 -5.09
N ALA A 122 -1.07 -6.98 -4.05
CA ALA A 122 -0.65 -6.69 -2.68
C ALA A 122 0.32 -7.75 -2.17
N ASN A 123 0.05 -9.03 -2.40
CA ASN A 123 0.95 -10.13 -2.05
C ASN A 123 2.30 -9.99 -2.77
N LYS A 124 2.29 -9.76 -4.08
CA LYS A 124 3.53 -9.58 -4.84
C LYS A 124 4.36 -8.38 -4.36
N ALA A 125 3.70 -7.25 -4.08
CA ALA A 125 4.37 -6.08 -3.52
C ALA A 125 4.94 -6.36 -2.12
N SER A 126 4.21 -7.14 -1.30
CA SER A 126 4.66 -7.56 0.03
C SER A 126 5.90 -8.43 -0.08
N ASP A 127 5.92 -9.43 -0.95
CA ASP A 127 7.06 -10.33 -1.14
C ASP A 127 8.31 -9.57 -1.57
N HIS A 128 8.16 -8.60 -2.47
CA HIS A 128 9.25 -7.71 -2.89
C HIS A 128 9.76 -6.83 -1.74
N LEU A 129 8.88 -6.29 -0.89
CA LEU A 129 9.27 -5.51 0.29
C LEU A 129 9.98 -6.38 1.33
N ASP A 130 9.51 -7.60 1.57
CA ASP A 130 10.14 -8.54 2.49
C ASP A 130 11.55 -8.93 2.01
N ALA A 131 11.72 -9.14 0.70
CA ALA A 131 13.02 -9.36 0.09
C ALA A 131 13.96 -8.14 0.24
N LEU A 132 13.45 -6.92 0.10
CA LEU A 132 14.21 -5.69 0.37
C LEU A 132 14.59 -5.58 1.84
N ILE A 133 13.63 -5.75 2.76
CA ILE A 133 13.88 -5.68 4.20
C ILE A 133 14.97 -6.68 4.58
N LYS A 134 14.88 -7.93 4.12
CA LYS A 134 15.90 -8.95 4.39
C LYS A 134 17.29 -8.61 3.84
N LYS A 135 17.36 -7.87 2.72
CA LYS A 135 18.64 -7.45 2.11
C LYS A 135 19.31 -6.31 2.90
N TYR A 136 18.55 -5.54 3.68
CA TYR A 136 19.01 -4.35 4.40
C TYR A 136 18.80 -4.40 5.93
N ALA A 137 18.35 -5.55 6.46
CA ALA A 137 18.26 -5.86 7.89
C ALA A 137 19.61 -6.34 8.43
#